data_AF-Q84TX1-F1
#
_entry.id   AF-Q84TX1-F1
#
_cell.length_a   1.000
_cell.length_b   1.000
_cell.length_c   1.000
_cell.angle_alpha   90.00
_cell.angle_beta   90.00
_cell.angle_gamma   90.00
#
_symmetry.space_group_name_H-M   'P 1'
#
loop_
_entity.id
_entity.type
_entity.pdbx_description
1 polymer ?
#
loop_
_entity_poly.entity_id
_entity_poly.type
_entity_poly.pdbx_seq_one_letter_code
_entity_poly.pdbx_strand_id
1 'polypeptide(L)'
;MAGATSTAAAAATSSRSAAPRCSPRIHSSATNLMDKAINRFLVRNIVEQAAVLRYARGLCHVLPKLYAKVHHCVSWNAIHAHIVSVRSCENRRNCELPQHFRCRVYNC
;
A
#
# COMPACT_ATOMS: atom_id res chain seq x y z
N MET A 1 -11.78 -56.24 16.02
CA MET A 1 -10.79 -55.55 15.17
C MET A 1 -11.51 -54.48 14.38
N ALA A 2 -10.99 -53.26 14.43
CA ALA A 2 -11.52 -52.01 13.83
C ALA A 2 -11.74 -52.13 12.31
N GLY A 3 -12.55 -51.33 11.62
CA GLY A 3 -13.31 -50.15 11.98
C GLY A 3 -13.85 -49.53 10.67
N ALA A 4 -15.10 -49.08 10.68
CA ALA A 4 -15.65 -48.31 9.57
C ALA A 4 -15.05 -46.90 9.59
N THR A 5 -14.49 -46.44 8.46
CA THR A 5 -14.20 -45.02 8.27
C THR A 5 -14.71 -44.60 6.90
N SER A 6 -15.84 -43.91 6.94
CA SER A 6 -16.31 -42.97 5.94
C SER A 6 -15.16 -42.11 5.39
N THR A 7 -14.92 -42.18 4.08
CA THR A 7 -14.15 -41.15 3.38
C THR A 7 -14.99 -39.87 3.35
N ALA A 8 -14.79 -39.02 4.34
CA ALA A 8 -15.27 -37.65 4.33
C ALA A 8 -14.69 -36.96 3.09
N ALA A 9 -15.57 -36.44 2.24
CA ALA A 9 -15.20 -35.45 1.24
C ALA A 9 -14.62 -34.24 1.98
N ALA A 10 -13.29 -34.15 2.02
CA ALA A 10 -12.61 -32.98 2.53
C ALA A 10 -12.99 -31.81 1.62
N ALA A 11 -13.85 -30.92 2.15
CA ALA A 11 -14.05 -29.61 1.59
C ALA A 11 -12.66 -28.99 1.37
N ALA A 12 -12.33 -28.72 0.11
CA ALA A 12 -11.12 -28.02 -0.27
C ALA A 12 -11.15 -26.63 0.37
N THR A 13 -10.64 -26.54 1.60
CA THR A 13 -10.32 -25.29 2.25
C THR A 13 -9.05 -24.81 1.56
N SER A 14 -9.22 -24.32 0.33
CA SER A 14 -8.15 -23.64 -0.38
C SER A 14 -7.71 -22.51 0.52
N SER A 15 -6.51 -22.64 1.07
CA SER A 15 -5.77 -21.57 1.73
C SER A 15 -5.48 -20.50 0.69
N ARG A 16 -6.52 -19.75 0.29
CA ARG A 16 -6.36 -18.47 -0.39
C ARG A 16 -5.73 -17.57 0.65
N SER A 17 -4.41 -17.47 0.60
CA SER A 17 -3.64 -16.37 1.17
C SER A 17 -4.47 -15.10 0.94
N ALA A 18 -4.91 -14.47 2.04
CA ALA A 18 -5.87 -13.38 2.00
C ALA A 18 -5.26 -12.19 1.25
N ALA A 19 -5.47 -12.16 -0.07
CA ALA A 19 -4.95 -11.11 -0.93
C ALA A 19 -5.52 -9.77 -0.46
N PRO A 20 -4.71 -8.71 -0.40
CA PRO A 20 -5.18 -7.40 0.03
C PRO A 20 -6.19 -6.93 -1.02
N ARG A 21 -7.43 -6.71 -0.59
CA ARG A 21 -8.52 -6.32 -1.48
C ARG A 21 -8.32 -4.85 -1.85
N CYS A 22 -7.91 -4.56 -3.09
CA CYS A 22 -7.90 -3.19 -3.61
C CYS A 22 -9.35 -2.65 -3.53
N SER A 23 -9.57 -1.52 -2.86
CA SER A 23 -10.88 -0.87 -2.61
C SER A 23 -11.74 -0.65 -3.89
N PRO A 24 -13.07 -0.47 -3.78
CA PRO A 24 -14.00 -1.29 -4.57
C PRO A 24 -14.63 -0.64 -5.82
N ARG A 25 -15.09 -1.54 -6.71
CA ARG A 25 -16.07 -1.38 -7.83
C ARG A 25 -15.43 -0.77 -9.10
N ILE A 26 -15.02 -1.52 -10.13
CA ILE A 26 -15.74 -2.44 -11.03
C ILE A 26 -14.77 -3.56 -11.47
N HIS A 27 -15.29 -4.78 -11.67
CA HIS A 27 -14.59 -6.05 -11.96
C HIS A 27 -13.14 -6.02 -12.49
N SER A 28 -12.21 -6.59 -11.72
CA SER A 28 -11.40 -7.73 -12.16
C SER A 28 -10.74 -8.39 -10.93
N SER A 29 -10.95 -9.69 -10.78
CA SER A 29 -10.55 -10.53 -9.65
C SER A 29 -9.05 -10.87 -9.67
N ALA A 30 -8.18 -9.87 -9.83
CA ALA A 30 -6.76 -10.07 -9.64
C ALA A 30 -6.47 -10.19 -8.14
N THR A 31 -6.45 -11.42 -7.65
CA THR A 31 -5.79 -11.78 -6.38
C THR A 31 -4.31 -11.46 -6.55
N ASN A 32 -3.93 -10.21 -6.27
CA ASN A 32 -2.52 -9.85 -6.26
C ASN A 32 -1.87 -10.61 -5.12
N LEU A 33 -1.01 -11.56 -5.49
CA LEU A 33 -0.10 -12.23 -4.56
C LEU A 33 0.69 -11.14 -3.82
N MET A 34 0.95 -11.32 -2.53
CA MET A 34 1.59 -10.30 -1.68
C MET A 34 2.90 -9.77 -2.25
N ASP A 35 3.58 -10.57 -3.07
CA ASP A 35 4.85 -10.23 -3.74
C ASP A 35 4.70 -9.25 -4.92
N LYS A 36 3.50 -9.18 -5.52
CA LYS A 36 3.21 -8.31 -6.68
C LYS A 36 2.54 -7.00 -6.29
N ALA A 37 1.98 -6.91 -5.09
CA ALA A 37 1.34 -5.70 -4.63
C ALA A 37 2.37 -4.59 -4.35
N ILE A 38 2.11 -3.38 -4.87
CA ILE A 38 2.94 -2.22 -4.57
C ILE A 38 2.57 -1.74 -3.17
N ASN A 39 3.49 -1.91 -2.23
CA ASN A 39 3.29 -1.57 -0.82
C ASN A 39 3.90 -0.19 -0.54
N ARG A 40 3.08 0.78 -0.12
CA ARG A 40 3.57 2.10 0.28
C ARG A 40 3.05 2.46 1.67
N PHE A 41 3.94 2.98 2.50
CA PHE A 41 3.59 3.54 3.79
C PHE A 41 3.25 5.03 3.63
N LEU A 42 2.02 5.39 3.99
CA LEU A 42 1.60 6.78 4.10
C LEU A 42 1.70 7.17 5.56
N VAL A 43 2.59 8.13 5.82
CA VAL A 43 2.65 8.85 7.09
C VAL A 43 2.18 10.26 6.81
N ARG A 44 0.98 10.60 7.25
CA ARG A 44 0.37 11.92 7.02
C ARG A 44 -0.19 12.46 8.33
N ASN A 45 -0.19 13.77 8.50
CA ASN A 45 -0.92 14.38 9.61
C ASN A 45 -2.42 14.24 9.36
N ILE A 46 -3.22 14.07 10.41
CA ILE A 46 -4.69 14.00 10.30
C ILE A 46 -5.28 15.34 9.85
N VAL A 47 -4.62 16.43 10.23
CA VAL A 47 -5.02 17.80 9.92
C VAL A 47 -4.27 18.28 8.68
N GLU A 48 -4.99 18.98 7.79
CA GLU A 48 -4.42 19.66 6.62
C GLU A 48 -3.49 20.81 7.03
N GLN A 49 -2.42 21.04 6.26
CA GLN A 49 -1.39 22.06 6.57
C GLN A 49 -1.97 23.46 6.85
N ALA A 50 -3.00 23.88 6.12
CA ALA A 50 -3.64 25.18 6.32
C ALA A 50 -4.28 25.34 7.72
N ALA A 51 -4.76 24.24 8.29
CA ALA A 51 -5.44 24.26 9.59
C ALA A 51 -4.48 23.98 10.77
N VAL A 52 -3.25 23.51 10.51
CA VAL A 52 -2.28 23.14 11.57
C VAL A 52 -2.06 24.29 12.55
N LEU A 53 -1.86 25.52 12.06
CA LEU A 53 -1.64 26.69 12.92
C LEU A 53 -2.86 27.00 13.81
N ARG A 54 -4.08 26.77 13.31
CA ARG A 54 -5.31 27.00 14.08
C ARG A 54 -5.42 26.00 15.24
N TYR A 55 -5.13 24.73 14.99
CA TYR A 55 -5.17 23.69 16.02
C TYR A 55 -3.99 23.79 16.98
N ALA A 56 -2.78 24.12 16.51
CA ALA A 56 -1.61 24.30 17.37
C ALA A 56 -1.74 25.50 18.33
N ARG A 57 -2.49 26.54 17.93
CA ARG A 57 -2.82 27.67 18.81
C ARG A 57 -3.89 27.32 19.84
N GLY A 58 -4.84 26.44 19.49
CA GLY A 58 -5.97 26.08 20.36
C GLY A 58 -5.73 24.85 21.25
N LEU A 59 -4.81 23.95 20.87
CA LEU A 59 -4.53 22.70 21.58
C LEU A 59 -3.04 22.67 21.94
N CYS A 60 -2.73 22.55 23.24
CA CYS A 60 -1.36 22.50 23.77
C CYS A 60 -0.66 21.14 23.50
N HIS A 61 -1.06 20.39 22.47
CA HIS A 61 -0.68 19.00 22.26
C HIS A 61 -0.19 18.74 20.84
N VAL A 62 0.70 17.77 20.69
CA VAL A 62 1.25 17.35 19.39
C VAL A 62 0.16 16.67 18.57
N LEU A 63 -0.02 17.11 17.32
CA LEU A 63 -1.00 16.51 16.41
C LEU A 63 -0.61 15.06 16.09
N PRO A 64 -1.51 14.07 16.28
CA PRO A 64 -1.24 12.69 15.94
C PRO A 64 -1.10 12.50 14.42
N LYS A 65 -0.31 11.49 14.04
CA LYS A 65 -0.06 11.10 12.64
C LYS A 65 -0.90 9.88 12.29
N LEU A 66 -1.44 9.88 11.08
CA LEU A 66 -2.05 8.72 10.45
C LEU A 66 -0.95 7.86 9.82
N TYR A 67 -0.92 6.59 10.22
CA TYR A 67 -0.08 5.56 9.62
C TYR A 67 -0.97 4.59 8.86
N ALA A 68 -0.85 4.57 7.53
CA ALA A 68 -1.61 3.66 6.69
C ALA A 68 -0.68 2.94 5.71
N LYS A 69 -0.81 1.62 5.62
CA LYS A 69 -0.17 0.83 4.56
C LYS A 69 -1.16 0.69 3.41
N VAL A 70 -0.84 1.30 2.28
CA VAL A 70 -1.68 1.24 1.09
C VAL A 70 -1.10 0.21 0.12
N HIS A 71 -1.97 -0.66 -0.35
CA HIS A 71 -1.68 -1.71 -1.32
C HIS A 71 -2.26 -1.31 -2.67
N HIS A 72 -1.41 -1.19 -3.69
CA HIS A 72 -1.87 -0.95 -5.06
C HIS A 72 -1.68 -2.20 -5.93
N CYS A 73 -2.73 -2.50 -6.69
CA CYS A 73 -2.70 -3.39 -7.84
C CYS A 73 -1.78 -2.79 -8.94
N VAL A 74 -0.94 -3.58 -9.63
CA VAL A 74 -0.03 -3.11 -10.72
C VAL A 74 -0.78 -2.69 -12.00
N SER A 75 -2.10 -2.86 -12.01
CA SER A 75 -2.98 -2.49 -13.11
C SER A 75 -2.96 -0.99 -13.42
N TRP A 76 -3.63 -0.63 -14.51
CA TRP A 76 -3.87 0.73 -15.00
C TRP A 76 -4.13 1.80 -13.91
N ASN A 77 -4.83 1.45 -12.82
CA ASN A 77 -5.08 2.36 -11.70
C ASN A 77 -3.78 2.92 -11.05
N ALA A 78 -2.72 2.13 -10.91
CA ALA A 78 -1.44 2.61 -10.38
C ALA A 78 -0.66 3.48 -11.38
N ILE A 79 -0.86 3.24 -12.67
CA ILE A 79 -0.23 3.98 -13.78
C ILE A 79 -0.92 5.35 -13.94
N HIS A 80 -2.25 5.37 -13.87
CA HIS A 80 -3.06 6.58 -13.93
C HIS A 80 -2.90 7.51 -12.74
N ALA A 81 -2.79 6.96 -11.54
CA ALA A 81 -2.49 7.76 -10.35
C ALA A 81 -1.01 8.20 -10.28
N HIS A 82 -0.21 7.90 -11.31
CA HIS A 82 1.22 8.20 -11.41
C HIS A 82 2.03 7.72 -10.18
N ILE A 83 1.61 6.61 -9.58
CA ILE A 83 2.29 6.00 -8.44
C ILE A 83 3.54 5.25 -8.90
N VAL A 84 3.49 4.69 -10.10
CA VAL A 84 4.61 4.02 -10.77
C VAL A 84 4.76 4.61 -12.17
N SER A 85 6.00 4.86 -12.56
CA SER A 85 6.36 5.33 -13.90
C SER A 85 7.19 4.28 -14.63
N VAL A 86 7.02 4.20 -15.94
CA VAL A 86 7.81 3.29 -16.79
C VAL A 86 9.26 3.78 -16.81
N ARG A 87 10.21 2.91 -16.43
CA ARG A 87 11.66 3.14 -16.52
C ARG A 87 12.24 2.47 -17.77
N SER A 88 13.38 2.98 -18.25
CA SER A 88 14.19 2.35 -19.31
C SER A 88 14.55 0.90 -18.96
N CYS A 89 14.85 0.07 -19.97
CA CYS A 89 15.11 -1.36 -19.79
C CYS A 89 16.20 -1.65 -18.76
N GLU A 90 17.29 -0.88 -18.78
CA GLU A 90 18.41 -0.98 -17.82
C GLU A 90 17.99 -0.55 -16.41
N ASN A 91 17.25 0.54 -16.28
CA ASN A 91 16.82 1.10 -14.99
C ASN A 91 15.68 0.32 -14.31
N ARG A 92 15.09 -0.70 -14.96
CA ARG A 92 14.11 -1.58 -14.32
C ARG A 92 14.74 -2.48 -13.27
N ARG A 93 16.02 -2.84 -13.44
CA ARG A 93 16.77 -3.66 -12.47
C ARG A 93 17.16 -2.88 -11.23
N ASN A 94 17.23 -1.54 -11.32
CA ASN A 94 17.50 -0.73 -10.14
C ASN A 94 16.29 -0.78 -9.19
N CYS A 95 16.53 -1.35 -8.00
CA CYS A 95 15.58 -1.49 -6.91
C CYS A 95 15.82 -0.46 -5.79
N GLU A 96 16.72 0.51 -6.00
CA GLU A 96 16.95 1.58 -5.05
C GLU A 96 15.70 2.46 -4.89
N LEU A 97 15.43 2.84 -3.64
CA LEU A 97 14.38 3.79 -3.33
C LEU A 97 14.76 5.16 -3.92
N PRO A 98 13.81 5.90 -4.52
CA PRO A 98 14.07 7.25 -4.98
C PRO A 98 14.62 8.10 -3.83
N GLN A 99 15.81 8.69 -4.02
CA GLN A 99 16.39 9.57 -3.01
C GLN A 99 15.66 10.92 -3.00
N HIS A 100 15.20 11.33 -1.82
CA HIS A 100 14.69 12.68 -1.62
C HIS A 100 15.86 13.64 -1.52
N PHE A 101 16.24 14.25 -2.65
CA PHE A 101 17.21 15.35 -2.62
C PHE A 101 16.59 16.50 -1.83
N ARG A 102 17.11 16.75 -0.62
CA ARG A 102 16.85 18.01 0.06
C ARG A 102 17.65 19.06 -0.71
N CYS A 103 16.98 19.93 -1.46
CA CYS A 103 17.64 21.10 -2.03
C CYS A 103 18.34 21.84 -0.89
N ARG A 104 19.68 21.82 -0.90
CA ARG A 104 20.50 22.57 0.05
C ARG A 104 20.34 24.03 -0.34
N VAL A 105 19.56 24.79 0.43
CA VAL A 105 19.58 26.24 0.34
C VAL A 105 20.98 26.67 0.77
N TYR A 106 21.79 27.09 -0.20
CA TYR A 106 23.04 27.79 0.08
C TYR A 106 22.67 29.19 0.59
N ASN A 107 23.30 29.62 1.68
CA ASN A 107 23.15 30.95 2.27
C ASN A 107 23.27 32.05 1.20
N CYS A 108 22.25 32.91 1.13
CA CYS A 108 22.32 34.30 0.67
C CYS A 108 21.25 35.07 1.45
#